data_AF-A0A1Q7UWX3-F1
#
_entry.id   AF-A0A1Q7UWX3-F1
#
_cell.length_a   1.000
_cell.length_b   1.000
_cell.length_c   1.000
_cell.angle_alpha   90.00
_cell.angle_beta   90.00
_cell.angle_gamma   90.00
#
_symmetry.space_group_name_H-M   'P 1'
#
loop_
_entity.id
_entity.type
_entity.pdbx_description
1 polymer ?
#
loop_
_entity_poly.entity_id
_entity_poly.type
_entity_poly.pdbx_seq_one_letter_code
_entity_poly.pdbx_strand_id
1 'polypeptide(L)' 'MKSQLAVVGLGGSMAQHSSSLAALRIALEGAAEVGAKTDLLDIRQLSLPMYDPGAENNPPESVRGMCDAIHNADGLI' A
#
# COMPACT_ATOMS: atom_id res chain seq x y z
N MET A 1 -10.09 -6.80 -21.09
CA MET A 1 -9.74 -5.62 -20.26
C MET A 1 -10.31 -5.83 -18.88
N LYS A 2 -9.56 -5.53 -17.82
CA LYS A 2 -10.12 -5.51 -16.45
C LYS A 2 -11.28 -4.50 -16.42
N SER A 3 -12.38 -4.87 -15.79
CA SER A 3 -13.60 -4.04 -15.68
C SER A 3 -13.45 -2.89 -14.67
N GLN A 4 -12.44 -2.96 -13.81
CA GLN A 4 -12.13 -1.96 -12.78
C GLN A 4 -10.62 -1.94 -12.53
N LEU A 5 -10.02 -0.75 -12.47
CA LEU A 5 -8.61 -0.58 -12.11
C LEU A 5 -8.42 -0.77 -10.61
N ALA A 6 -7.36 -1.47 -10.20
CA ALA A 6 -6.91 -1.52 -8.81
C ALA A 6 -5.77 -0.50 -8.60
N VAL A 7 -5.96 0.47 -7.70
CA VAL A 7 -4.97 1.50 -7.37
C VAL A 7 -4.57 1.34 -5.90
N VAL A 8 -3.29 1.14 -5.64
CA VAL A 8 -2.75 0.99 -4.29
C VAL A 8 -1.96 2.24 -3.93
N GLY A 9 -2.17 2.77 -2.73
CA GLY A 9 -1.35 3.83 -2.18
C GLY A 9 -0.40 3.32 -1.10
N LEU A 10 0.88 3.69 -1.14
CA LEU A 10 1.87 3.32 -0.12
C LEU A 10 2.26 4.54 0.74
N GLY A 11 1.70 4.62 1.94
CA GLY A 11 2.02 5.66 2.90
C GLY A 11 3.33 5.37 3.61
N GLY A 12 4.42 6.02 3.19
CA GLY A 12 5.78 5.76 3.71
C GLY A 12 6.20 6.49 5.00
N SER A 13 5.28 7.14 5.72
CA SER A 13 5.63 7.93 6.90
C SER A 13 5.38 7.16 8.20
N MET A 14 6.37 7.14 9.10
CA MET A 14 6.21 6.60 10.45
C MET A 14 5.63 7.61 11.45
N ALA A 15 5.46 8.87 11.04
CA ALA A 15 4.99 9.94 11.93
C ALA A 15 3.51 9.75 12.31
N GLN A 16 3.11 10.23 13.50
CA GLN A 16 1.70 10.21 13.88
C GLN A 16 0.83 11.07 12.96
N HIS A 17 1.35 12.23 12.59
CA HIS A 17 0.75 13.16 11.64
C HIS A 17 1.65 13.28 10.42
N SER A 18 1.11 12.98 9.24
CA SER A 18 1.85 12.98 7.99
C SER A 18 1.04 13.68 6.91
N SER A 19 1.59 14.78 6.37
CA SER A 19 1.00 15.50 5.24
C SER A 19 1.06 14.69 3.95
N SER A 20 2.08 13.86 3.76
CA SER A 20 2.16 12.95 2.61
C SER A 20 1.11 11.84 2.68
N LEU A 21 0.83 11.29 3.87
CA LEU A 21 -0.28 10.34 4.06
C LEU A 21 -1.64 10.99 3.80
N ALA A 22 -1.82 12.25 4.23
CA ALA A 22 -3.04 13.00 3.95
C ALA A 22 -3.22 13.26 2.45
N ALA A 23 -2.16 13.67 1.75
CA ALA A 23 -2.18 13.86 0.29
C ALA A 23 -2.46 12.56 -0.46
N LEU A 24 -1.87 11.45 -0.02
CA LEU A 24 -2.11 10.12 -0.59
C LEU A 24 -3.58 9.70 -0.47
N ARG A 25 -4.21 9.95 0.68
CA ARG A 25 -5.64 9.68 0.87
C ARG A 25 -6.50 10.45 -0.12
N ILE A 26 -6.21 11.74 -0.33
CA ILE A 26 -6.91 12.58 -1.30
C ILE A 26 -6.73 12.03 -2.74
N ALA A 27 -5.52 11.58 -3.09
CA ALA A 27 -5.26 11.00 -4.41
C ALA A 27 -6.04 9.68 -4.63
N LEU A 28 -6.11 8.82 -3.62
CA LEU A 28 -6.90 7.59 -3.68
C LEU A 28 -8.41 7.88 -3.71
N GLU A 29 -8.89 8.89 -2.98
CA GLU A 29 -10.29 9.34 -3.06
C GLU A 29 -10.63 9.75 -4.51
N GLY A 30 -9.81 10.58 -5.15
CA GLY A 30 -10.00 10.95 -6.56
C GLY A 30 -9.98 9.77 -7.54
N ALA A 31 -9.15 8.75 -7.27
CA ALA A 31 -9.16 7.52 -8.07
C ALA A 31 -10.45 6.70 -7.86
N ALA A 32 -10.96 6.65 -6.63
CA ALA A 32 -12.21 5.96 -6.31
C ALA A 32 -13.42 6.67 -6.94
N GLU A 33 -13.42 8.00 -7.01
CA GLU A 33 -14.49 8.80 -7.64
C GLU A 33 -14.70 8.47 -9.12
N VAL A 34 -13.63 8.10 -9.84
CA VAL A 34 -13.70 7.65 -11.24
C VAL A 34 -13.89 6.14 -11.39
N GLY A 35 -14.15 5.44 -10.29
CA GLY A 35 -14.52 4.02 -10.25
C GLY A 35 -13.36 3.05 -9.99
N ALA A 36 -12.14 3.51 -9.68
CA ALA A 36 -11.07 2.59 -9.31
C ALA A 36 -11.34 1.92 -7.96
N LYS A 37 -10.93 0.66 -7.81
CA LYS A 37 -10.83 0.02 -6.49
C LYS A 37 -9.54 0.50 -5.85
N THR A 38 -9.63 1.12 -4.68
CA THR A 38 -8.46 1.67 -4.00
C THR A 38 -8.12 0.91 -2.72
N ASP A 39 -6.83 0.82 -2.40
CA ASP A 39 -6.33 0.30 -1.14
C ASP A 39 -5.21 1.18 -0.59
N LEU A 40 -5.11 1.33 0.72
CA LEU A 40 -4.12 2.16 1.39
C LEU A 40 -3.25 1.30 2.31
N LEU A 41 -1.97 1.24 1.98
CA LEU A 41 -0.91 0.56 2.72
C LEU A 41 -0.15 1.59 3.57
N ASP A 42 -0.56 1.82 4.82
CA ASP A 42 0.17 2.66 5.78
C ASP A 42 1.27 1.83 6.47
N ILE A 43 2.55 2.09 6.17
CA ILE A 43 3.67 1.30 6.70
C ILE A 43 3.73 1.25 8.22
N ARG A 44 3.21 2.30 8.89
CA ARG A 44 3.15 2.37 10.35
C ARG A 44 2.16 1.36 10.92
N GLN A 45 1.11 1.03 10.17
CA GLN A 45 0.07 0.07 10.55
C GLN A 45 0.39 -1.36 10.09
N LEU A 46 1.18 -1.51 9.03
CA LEU A 46 1.51 -2.82 8.45
C LEU A 46 2.42 -3.69 9.33
N SER A 47 3.01 -3.14 10.41
CA SER A 47 3.91 -3.89 11.31
C SER A 47 4.95 -4.71 10.54
N LEU A 48 5.60 -4.07 9.56
CA LEU A 48 6.62 -4.72 8.74
C LEU A 48 7.87 -5.01 9.58
N PRO A 49 8.51 -6.18 9.39
CA PRO A 49 9.76 -6.50 10.06
C PRO A 49 10.90 -5.60 9.53
N MET A 50 11.96 -5.47 10.32
CA MET A 50 13.22 -4.96 9.79
C MET A 50 13.78 -5.95 8.75
N TYR A 51 14.40 -5.40 7.70
CA TYR A 51 15.06 -6.21 6.69
C TYR A 51 16.21 -7.01 7.31
N ASP A 52 16.22 -8.32 7.05
CA ASP A 52 17.27 -9.24 7.47
C ASP A 52 17.68 -10.12 6.28
N PRO A 53 18.88 -9.92 5.70
CA PRO A 53 19.35 -10.69 4.56
C PRO A 53 19.69 -12.15 4.91
N GLY A 54 19.85 -12.47 6.20
CA GLY A 54 20.12 -13.83 6.69
C GLY A 54 18.86 -14.59 7.09
N ALA A 55 17.67 -13.99 6.97
CA ALA A 55 16.43 -14.64 7.34
C ALA A 55 16.13 -15.81 6.40
N GLU A 56 16.18 -17.03 6.94
CA GLU A 56 15.86 -18.26 6.22
C GLU A 56 14.35 -18.59 6.23
N ASN A 57 13.56 -17.82 6.98
CA ASN A 57 12.13 -18.06 7.15
C ASN A 57 11.31 -17.42 6.02
N ASN A 58 10.13 -17.99 5.77
CA ASN A 58 9.13 -17.36 4.90
C ASN A 58 8.79 -15.95 5.41
N PRO A 59 8.60 -14.95 4.52
CA PRO A 59 8.26 -13.59 4.93
C PRO A 59 7.00 -13.58 5.81
N PRO A 60 6.80 -12.63 6.74
CA PRO A 60 5.54 -12.53 7.48
C PRO A 60 4.33 -12.29 6.58
N GLU A 61 3.12 -12.54 7.09
CA GLU A 61 1.88 -12.27 6.36
C GLU A 61 1.73 -10.80 5.98
N SER A 62 2.15 -9.87 6.85
CA SER A 62 2.16 -8.44 6.54
C SER A 62 3.02 -8.08 5.32
N VAL A 63 4.18 -8.75 5.17
CA VAL A 63 5.06 -8.57 4.01
C VAL A 63 4.43 -9.16 2.76
N ARG A 64 3.90 -10.39 2.85
CA ARG A 64 3.21 -11.03 1.72
C ARG A 64 2.00 -10.22 1.25
N GLY A 65 1.14 -9.82 2.17
CA GLY A 65 -0.06 -9.03 1.86
C GLY A 65 0.28 -7.70 1.18
N MET A 66 1.31 -7.00 1.66
CA MET A 66 1.82 -5.79 1.01
C MET A 66 2.35 -6.08 -0.40
N CYS A 67 3.19 -7.09 -0.56
CA CYS A 67 3.75 -7.48 -1.87
C CYS A 67 2.66 -7.90 -2.85
N ASP A 68 1.68 -8.70 -2.41
CA ASP A 68 0.57 -9.18 -3.25
C ASP A 68 -0.34 -8.02 -3.67
N ALA A 69 -0.65 -7.10 -2.76
CA ALA A 69 -1.44 -5.92 -3.09
C ALA A 69 -0.74 -5.05 -4.15
N ILE A 70 0.55 -4.77 -3.97
CA ILE A 70 1.35 -3.99 -4.92
C ILE A 70 1.48 -4.71 -6.26
N HIS A 71 1.76 -6.02 -6.25
CA HIS A 71 1.93 -6.81 -7.47
C HIS A 71 0.65 -6.86 -8.32
N ASN A 72 -0.51 -6.95 -7.67
CA ASN A 72 -1.80 -7.03 -8.36
C ASN A 72 -2.38 -5.66 -8.76
N ALA A 73 -1.77 -4.57 -8.31
CA ALA A 73 -2.21 -3.20 -8.61
C ALA A 73 -2.00 -2.87 -10.10
N ASP A 74 -2.97 -2.17 -10.68
CA ASP A 74 -2.84 -1.55 -12.00
C ASP A 74 -2.18 -0.16 -11.90
N GLY A 75 -2.17 0.46 -10.72
CA GLY A 75 -1.47 1.71 -10.42
C GLY A 75 -1.00 1.78 -8.97
N LEU A 76 0.16 2.39 -8.76
CA LEU A 76 0.77 2.64 -7.45
C LEU A 76 0.95 4.14 -7.24
N ILE A 77 0.56 4.64 -6.06
CA ILE A 77 0.73 6.04 -5.63
C ILE A 77 1.60 6.09 -4.37
#